data_AF-A0AAX1K2B7-F1
#
_entry.id   AF-A0AAX1K2B7-F1
#
_cell.length_a   1.000
_cell.length_b   1.000
_cell.length_c   1.000
_cell.angle_alpha   90.00
_cell.angle_beta   90.00
_cell.angle_gamma   90.00
#
_symmetry.space_group_name_H-M   'P 1'
#
loop_
_entity.id
_entity.type
_entity.pdbx_description
1 polymer ?
#
loop_
_entity_poly.entity_id
_entity_poly.type
_entity_poly.pdbx_seq_one_letter_code
_entity_poly.pdbx_strand_id
1 'polypeptide(L)'
;MFQNLGKKKSKEEYKKSQQAIGSCLICIGGLLLVLSLSVSMSDFAAGFLIGISIGMNLLGIIAFTKTTTDKTLTRYYIAAYDERNKRIRSLTAQLTLAVLILLIVALVVLYAFWHIAFSYLITLMILLYGTIICGVLLRVFFNHLL
;
A
#
# COMPACT_ATOMS: atom_id res chain seq x y z
N MET A 1 12.61 -13.90 17.35
CA MET A 1 12.61 -13.23 16.03
C MET A 1 12.09 -11.77 16.06
N PHE A 2 11.48 -11.28 17.16
CA PHE A 2 10.94 -9.91 17.27
C PHE A 2 11.87 -8.88 17.96
N GLN A 3 13.09 -9.26 18.37
CA GLN A 3 13.99 -8.38 19.14
C GLN A 3 14.66 -7.23 18.35
N ASN A 4 14.44 -7.13 17.04
CA ASN A 4 15.13 -6.15 16.17
C ASN A 4 14.19 -5.12 15.50
N LEU A 5 12.93 -5.00 15.92
CA LEU A 5 11.95 -4.12 15.28
C LEU A 5 12.27 -2.60 15.33
N GLY A 6 13.27 -2.18 16.11
CA GLY A 6 13.69 -0.78 16.22
C GLY A 6 15.12 -0.47 15.78
N LYS A 7 15.95 -1.48 15.50
CA LYS A 7 17.37 -1.24 15.17
C LYS A 7 17.55 -0.98 13.68
N LYS A 8 18.37 0.03 13.35
CA LYS A 8 18.76 0.33 11.97
C LYS A 8 19.48 -0.90 11.40
N LYS A 9 18.92 -1.50 10.34
CA LYS A 9 19.54 -2.63 9.66
C LYS A 9 20.82 -2.17 8.98
N SER A 10 21.79 -3.06 8.79
CA SER A 10 22.95 -2.75 7.95
C SER A 10 22.51 -2.54 6.48
N LYS A 11 23.34 -1.88 5.67
CA LYS A 11 23.03 -1.63 4.25
C LYS A 11 22.87 -2.94 3.46
N GLU A 12 23.67 -3.95 3.77
CA GLU A 12 23.57 -5.29 3.15
C GLU A 12 22.30 -6.04 3.57
N GLU A 13 21.93 -5.98 4.85
CA GLU A 13 20.67 -6.55 5.32
C GLU A 13 19.46 -5.85 4.71
N TYR A 14 19.52 -4.53 4.54
CA TYR A 14 18.48 -3.77 3.85
C TYR A 14 18.35 -4.21 2.40
N LYS A 15 19.47 -4.38 1.68
CA LYS A 15 19.50 -4.88 0.30
C LYS A 15 18.84 -6.26 0.20
N LYS A 16 19.28 -7.22 1.02
CA LYS A 16 18.71 -8.59 1.05
C LYS A 16 17.21 -8.57 1.40
N SER A 17 16.81 -7.71 2.33
CA SER A 17 15.40 -7.53 2.69
C SER A 17 14.57 -7.00 1.52
N GLN A 18 15.05 -6.00 0.76
CA GLN A 18 14.34 -5.47 -0.39
C GLN A 18 14.24 -6.50 -1.53
N GLN A 19 15.30 -7.27 -1.77
CA GLN A 19 15.30 -8.35 -2.76
C GLN A 19 14.32 -9.47 -2.37
N ALA A 20 14.30 -9.88 -1.10
CA ALA A 20 13.36 -10.88 -0.60
C ALA A 20 11.90 -10.42 -0.73
N ILE A 21 11.61 -9.15 -0.39
CA ILE A 21 10.29 -8.54 -0.59
C ILE A 21 9.95 -8.53 -2.09
N GLY A 22 10.90 -8.13 -2.94
CA GLY A 22 10.74 -8.11 -4.38
C GLY A 22 10.38 -9.47 -4.95
N SER A 23 11.17 -10.51 -4.63
CA SER A 23 10.91 -11.88 -5.06
C SER A 23 9.55 -12.38 -4.57
N CYS A 24 9.21 -12.14 -3.31
CA CYS A 24 7.91 -12.55 -2.75
C CYS A 24 6.74 -11.91 -3.51
N LEU A 25 6.82 -10.60 -3.77
CA LEU A 25 5.78 -9.87 -4.50
C LEU A 25 5.63 -10.35 -5.95
N ILE A 26 6.74 -10.64 -6.64
CA ILE A 26 6.69 -11.18 -8.01
C ILE A 26 6.13 -12.60 -8.01
N CYS A 27 6.55 -13.47 -7.08
CA CYS A 27 6.03 -14.83 -6.99
C CYS A 27 4.53 -14.84 -6.71
N ILE A 28 4.06 -14.06 -5.72
CA ILE A 28 2.63 -13.98 -5.40
C ILE A 28 1.88 -13.33 -6.57
N GLY A 29 2.38 -12.23 -7.13
CA GLY A 29 1.77 -11.56 -8.27
C GLY A 29 1.63 -12.49 -9.48
N GLY A 30 2.68 -13.23 -9.84
CA GLY A 30 2.67 -14.24 -10.90
C GLY A 30 1.68 -15.37 -10.63
N LEU A 31 1.63 -15.88 -9.39
CA LEU A 31 0.65 -16.90 -8.99
C LEU A 31 -0.80 -16.39 -9.15
N LEU A 32 -1.08 -15.16 -8.70
CA LEU A 32 -2.40 -14.55 -8.85
C LEU A 32 -2.78 -14.35 -10.32
N LEU A 33 -1.81 -14.04 -11.19
CA LEU A 33 -2.05 -13.93 -12.63
C LEU A 33 -2.45 -15.29 -13.21
N VAL A 34 -1.69 -16.35 -12.92
CA VAL A 34 -2.01 -17.71 -13.37
C VAL A 34 -3.39 -18.14 -12.86
N LEU A 35 -3.69 -17.87 -11.60
CA LEU A 35 -4.99 -18.18 -11.00
C LEU A 35 -6.12 -17.45 -11.71
N SER A 36 -5.94 -16.16 -12.04
CA SER A 36 -6.94 -15.35 -12.74
C SER A 36 -7.27 -15.87 -14.15
N LEU A 37 -6.31 -16.55 -14.79
CA LEU A 37 -6.47 -17.11 -16.13
C LEU A 37 -6.94 -18.57 -16.11
N SER A 38 -6.71 -19.30 -15.02
CA SER A 38 -6.96 -20.74 -14.94
C SER A 38 -8.29 -21.10 -14.27
N VAL A 39 -8.89 -20.18 -13.51
CA VAL A 39 -10.12 -20.44 -12.75
C VAL A 39 -11.26 -19.65 -13.35
N SER A 40 -12.41 -20.30 -13.56
CA SER A 40 -13.65 -19.62 -13.93
C SER A 40 -14.14 -18.77 -12.76
N MET A 41 -14.10 -17.46 -12.94
CA MET A 41 -14.57 -16.46 -11.99
C MET A 41 -15.50 -15.48 -12.70
N SER A 42 -16.23 -14.65 -11.94
CA SER A 42 -16.94 -13.53 -12.55
C SER A 42 -15.95 -12.52 -13.15
N ASP A 43 -16.38 -11.79 -14.19
CA ASP A 43 -15.54 -10.79 -14.86
C ASP A 43 -14.95 -9.77 -13.88
N PHE A 44 -15.75 -9.35 -12.90
CA PHE A 44 -15.29 -8.46 -11.83
C PHE A 44 -14.17 -9.08 -10.99
N ALA A 45 -14.33 -10.34 -10.55
CA ALA A 45 -13.34 -11.01 -9.72
C ALA A 45 -12.04 -11.27 -10.49
N ALA A 46 -12.14 -11.71 -11.75
CA ALA A 46 -10.99 -11.90 -12.63
C ALA A 46 -10.25 -10.56 -12.85
N GLY A 47 -10.97 -9.49 -13.21
CA GLY A 47 -10.40 -8.16 -13.39
C GLY A 47 -9.74 -7.61 -12.12
N PHE A 48 -10.36 -7.80 -10.95
CA PHE A 48 -9.79 -7.41 -9.66
C PHE A 48 -8.49 -8.17 -9.35
N LEU A 49 -8.47 -9.48 -9.59
CA LEU A 49 -7.30 -10.34 -9.36
C LEU A 49 -6.13 -9.99 -10.28
N ILE A 50 -6.43 -9.71 -11.56
CA ILE A 50 -5.45 -9.21 -12.54
C ILE A 50 -4.89 -7.87 -12.08
N GLY A 51 -5.73 -6.94 -11.62
CA GLY A 51 -5.30 -5.65 -11.10
C GLY A 51 -4.34 -5.76 -9.92
N ILE A 52 -4.66 -6.63 -8.93
CA ILE A 52 -3.77 -6.91 -7.80
C ILE A 52 -2.45 -7.53 -8.30
N SER A 53 -2.53 -8.51 -9.21
CA SER A 53 -1.34 -9.16 -9.77
C SER A 53 -0.38 -8.16 -10.42
N ILE A 54 -0.90 -7.27 -11.28
CA ILE A 54 -0.11 -6.22 -11.93
C ILE A 54 0.54 -5.31 -10.87
N GLY A 55 -0.25 -4.86 -9.89
CA GLY A 55 0.24 -4.00 -8.81
C GLY A 55 1.37 -4.66 -8.00
N MET A 56 1.23 -5.94 -7.64
CA MET A 56 2.24 -6.67 -6.89
C MET A 56 3.52 -6.87 -7.70
N ASN A 57 3.41 -7.27 -8.97
CA ASN A 57 4.58 -7.41 -9.85
C ASN A 57 5.32 -6.08 -10.02
N LEU A 58 4.59 -4.98 -10.22
CA LEU A 58 5.17 -3.65 -10.34
C LEU A 58 5.90 -3.23 -9.05
N LEU A 59 5.30 -3.45 -7.88
CA LEU A 59 5.94 -3.19 -6.59
C LEU A 59 7.18 -4.07 -6.37
N GLY A 60 7.14 -5.32 -6.83
CA GLY A 60 8.27 -6.24 -6.81
C GLY A 60 9.44 -5.74 -7.66
N ILE A 61 9.17 -5.33 -8.90
CA ILE A 61 10.17 -4.72 -9.79
C ILE A 61 10.75 -3.46 -9.15
N ILE A 62 9.90 -2.58 -8.61
CA ILE A 62 10.35 -1.38 -7.90
C ILE A 62 11.28 -1.74 -6.74
N ALA A 63 11.00 -2.81 -5.98
CA ALA A 63 11.89 -3.26 -4.91
C ALA A 63 13.28 -3.66 -5.44
N PHE A 64 13.36 -4.34 -6.58
CA PHE A 64 14.63 -4.67 -7.23
C PHE A 64 15.37 -3.43 -7.74
N THR A 65 14.67 -2.47 -8.37
CA THR A 65 15.28 -1.23 -8.88
C THR A 65 15.97 -0.40 -7.79
N LYS A 66 15.46 -0.47 -6.54
CA LYS A 66 16.10 0.17 -5.38
C LYS A 66 17.47 -0.42 -5.05
N THR A 67 17.76 -1.64 -5.49
CA THR A 67 18.98 -2.39 -5.17
C THR A 67 19.95 -2.56 -6.34
N THR A 68 19.60 -2.06 -7.53
CA THR A 68 20.36 -2.27 -8.78
C THR A 68 21.76 -1.69 -8.75
N THR A 69 21.94 -0.50 -8.18
CA THR A 69 23.25 0.17 -8.10
C THR A 69 23.55 0.56 -6.66
N ASP A 70 24.84 0.69 -6.32
CA ASP A 70 25.20 1.11 -4.96
C ASP A 70 24.71 2.53 -4.64
N LYS A 71 24.71 3.42 -5.63
CA LYS A 71 24.18 4.78 -5.52
C LYS A 71 22.68 4.80 -5.24
N THR A 72 21.89 4.00 -5.97
CA THR A 72 20.44 3.91 -5.72
C THR A 72 20.14 3.25 -4.38
N LEU A 73 20.85 2.17 -4.03
CA LEU A 73 20.73 1.50 -2.75
C LEU A 73 20.99 2.44 -1.58
N THR A 74 22.08 3.22 -1.65
CA THR A 74 22.43 4.20 -0.61
C THR A 74 21.35 5.27 -0.46
N ARG A 75 20.86 5.83 -1.57
CA ARG A 75 19.79 6.83 -1.55
C ARG A 75 18.53 6.31 -0.88
N TYR A 76 18.05 5.12 -1.26
CA TYR A 76 16.84 4.55 -0.70
C TYR A 76 17.02 4.08 0.74
N TYR A 77 18.22 3.60 1.10
CA TYR A 77 18.56 3.26 2.47
C TYR A 77 18.50 4.50 3.38
N ILE A 78 19.12 5.61 2.99
CA ILE A 78 19.06 6.87 3.75
C ILE A 78 17.61 7.32 3.88
N ALA A 79 16.86 7.37 2.77
CA ALA A 79 15.46 7.80 2.78
C ALA A 79 14.54 6.92 3.64
N ALA A 80 14.83 5.62 3.78
CA ALA A 80 14.08 4.70 4.62
C ALA A 80 14.32 4.91 6.12
N TYR A 81 15.49 5.41 6.50
CA TYR A 81 15.86 5.65 7.90
C TYR A 81 15.75 7.12 8.34
N ASP A 82 15.48 8.02 7.40
CA ASP A 82 15.20 9.43 7.64
C ASP A 82 14.02 9.61 8.63
N GLU A 83 14.30 10.33 9.73
CA GLU A 83 13.35 10.58 10.80
C GLU A 83 12.17 11.42 10.34
N ARG A 84 12.38 12.40 9.45
CA ARG A 84 11.31 13.23 8.89
C ARG A 84 10.35 12.35 8.09
N ASN A 85 10.87 11.47 7.24
CA ASN A 85 10.03 10.55 6.46
C ASN A 85 9.26 9.56 7.33
N LYS A 86 9.85 9.09 8.44
CA LYS A 86 9.15 8.25 9.42
C LYS A 86 8.01 9.01 10.09
N ARG A 87 8.26 10.24 10.52
CA ARG A 87 7.25 11.11 11.13
C ARG A 87 6.10 11.40 10.18
N ILE A 88 6.39 11.83 8.95
CA ILE A 88 5.38 12.08 7.90
C ILE A 88 4.54 10.82 7.68
N ARG A 89 5.17 9.65 7.57
CA ARG A 89 4.46 8.38 7.36
C ARG A 89 3.54 8.04 8.53
N SER A 90 4.01 8.21 9.77
CA SER A 90 3.21 7.93 10.95
C SER A 90 2.01 8.87 11.07
N LEU A 91 2.21 10.18 10.85
CA LEU A 91 1.12 11.16 10.85
C LEU A 91 0.11 10.89 9.74
N THR A 92 0.59 10.60 8.53
CA THR A 92 -0.25 10.25 7.38
C THR A 92 -1.11 9.03 7.73
N ALA A 93 -0.53 7.96 8.29
CA ALA A 93 -1.26 6.75 8.62
C ALA A 93 -2.33 6.97 9.71
N GLN A 94 -1.99 7.70 10.78
CA GLN A 94 -2.92 8.02 11.86
C GLN A 94 -4.10 8.85 11.36
N LEU A 95 -3.85 9.87 10.54
CA LEU A 95 -4.91 10.72 10.00
C LEU A 95 -5.72 10.03 8.91
N THR A 96 -5.10 9.19 8.06
CA THR A 96 -5.84 8.38 7.08
C THR A 96 -6.81 7.45 7.80
N LEU A 97 -6.38 6.83 8.90
CA LEU A 97 -7.25 5.99 9.72
C LEU A 97 -8.39 6.81 10.35
N ALA A 98 -8.10 7.99 10.90
CA ALA A 98 -9.14 8.87 11.45
C ALA A 98 -10.17 9.29 10.38
N VAL A 99 -9.71 9.68 9.20
CA VAL A 99 -10.60 10.04 8.08
C VAL A 99 -11.41 8.83 7.60
N LEU A 100 -10.83 7.63 7.55
CA LEU A 100 -11.56 6.41 7.20
C LEU A 100 -12.70 6.13 8.20
N ILE A 101 -12.43 6.28 9.50
CA ILE A 101 -13.46 6.14 10.54
C ILE A 101 -14.56 7.19 10.34
N LEU A 102 -14.19 8.46 10.09
CA LEU A 102 -15.16 9.52 9.81
C LEU A 102 -15.98 9.26 8.56
N LEU A 103 -15.36 8.70 7.51
CA LEU A 103 -16.06 8.31 6.28
C LEU A 103 -17.10 7.21 6.55
N ILE A 104 -16.75 6.21 7.36
CA ILE A 104 -17.70 5.15 7.78
C ILE A 104 -18.84 5.76 8.58
N VAL A 105 -18.56 6.64 9.55
CA VAL A 105 -19.59 7.35 10.32
C VAL A 105 -20.51 8.16 9.40
N ALA A 106 -19.95 8.87 8.41
CA ALA A 106 -20.73 9.62 7.44
C ALA A 106 -21.68 8.70 6.65
N LEU A 107 -21.19 7.56 6.15
CA LEU A 107 -22.04 6.58 5.45
C LEU A 107 -23.18 6.05 6.34
N VAL A 108 -22.91 5.83 7.63
CA VAL A 108 -23.94 5.41 8.60
C VAL A 108 -24.97 6.52 8.83
N VAL A 109 -24.55 7.78 8.96
CA VAL A 109 -25.44 8.95 9.12
C VAL A 109 -26.32 9.14 7.88
N LEU A 110 -25.75 9.03 6.67
CA LEU A 110 -26.53 9.10 5.42
C LEU A 110 -27.66 8.05 5.41
N TYR A 111 -27.36 6.83 5.84
CA TYR A 111 -28.37 5.79 5.95
C TYR A 111 -29.39 6.09 7.06
N ALA A 112 -28.94 6.44 8.27
CA ALA A 112 -29.82 6.62 9.42
C ALA A 112 -30.86 7.72 9.21
N PHE A 113 -30.47 8.85 8.62
CA PHE A 113 -31.35 10.02 8.49
C PHE A 113 -32.02 10.15 7.12
N TRP A 114 -31.36 9.73 6.04
CA TRP A 114 -31.89 9.85 4.67
C TRP A 114 -32.23 8.51 4.02
N HIS A 115 -31.96 7.39 4.68
CA HIS A 115 -32.16 6.03 4.16
C HIS A 115 -31.44 5.79 2.82
N ILE A 116 -30.37 6.56 2.58
CA ILE A 116 -29.51 6.38 1.41
C ILE A 116 -28.65 5.15 1.66
N ALA A 117 -28.99 4.06 0.98
CA ALA A 117 -28.24 2.81 1.00
C ALA A 117 -27.48 2.62 -0.32
N PHE A 118 -26.17 2.37 -0.20
CA PHE A 118 -25.35 1.96 -1.34
C PHE A 118 -25.31 0.44 -1.44
N SER A 119 -25.11 -0.07 -2.65
CA SER A 119 -24.80 -1.49 -2.81
C SER A 119 -23.47 -1.82 -2.13
N TYR A 120 -23.33 -3.05 -1.65
CA TYR A 120 -22.12 -3.50 -0.95
C TYR A 120 -20.85 -3.22 -1.76
N LEU A 121 -20.88 -3.49 -3.07
CA LEU A 121 -19.75 -3.25 -3.96
C LEU A 121 -19.39 -1.76 -4.04
N ILE A 122 -20.38 -0.87 -4.18
CA ILE A 122 -20.14 0.58 -4.24
C ILE A 122 -19.53 1.06 -2.91
N THR A 123 -20.05 0.57 -1.77
CA THR A 123 -19.50 0.89 -0.45
C THR A 123 -18.03 0.47 -0.33
N LEU A 124 -17.68 -0.75 -0.75
CA LEU A 124 -16.29 -1.20 -0.76
C LEU A 124 -15.40 -0.32 -1.65
N MET A 125 -15.87 0.08 -2.83
CA MET A 125 -15.12 0.96 -3.72
C MET A 125 -14.90 2.35 -3.11
N ILE A 126 -15.93 2.94 -2.49
CA ILE A 126 -15.82 4.23 -1.79
C ILE A 126 -14.77 4.14 -0.68
N LEU A 127 -14.82 3.10 0.16
CA LEU A 127 -13.86 2.91 1.25
C LEU A 127 -12.44 2.70 0.72
N LEU A 128 -12.26 1.85 -0.30
CA LEU A 128 -10.97 1.55 -0.88
C LEU A 128 -10.32 2.79 -1.51
N TYR A 129 -11.01 3.42 -2.47
CA TYR A 129 -10.47 4.58 -3.19
C TYR A 129 -10.37 5.80 -2.27
N GLY A 130 -11.35 6.02 -1.39
CA GLY A 130 -11.31 7.09 -0.40
C GLY A 130 -10.08 6.98 0.50
N THR A 131 -9.74 5.78 0.97
CA THR A 131 -8.55 5.55 1.80
C THR A 131 -7.26 5.81 1.03
N ILE A 132 -7.15 5.30 -0.21
CA ILE A 132 -5.95 5.47 -1.04
C ILE A 132 -5.73 6.95 -1.36
N ILE A 133 -6.77 7.63 -1.85
CA ILE A 133 -6.70 9.05 -2.23
C ILE A 133 -6.37 9.91 -1.01
N CYS A 134 -7.06 9.69 0.12
CA CYS A 134 -6.80 10.42 1.36
C CYS A 134 -5.33 10.24 1.81
N GLY A 135 -4.84 9.01 1.85
CA GLY A 135 -3.46 8.72 2.25
C GLY A 135 -2.42 9.38 1.35
N VAL A 136 -2.65 9.41 0.03
CA VAL A 136 -1.77 10.10 -0.93
C VAL A 136 -1.82 11.62 -0.71
N LEU A 137 -3.01 12.21 -0.60
CA LEU A 137 -3.18 13.65 -0.40
C LEU A 137 -2.54 14.13 0.90
N LEU A 138 -2.78 13.42 2.01
CA LEU A 138 -2.17 13.73 3.31
C LEU A 138 -0.65 13.63 3.25
N ARG A 139 -0.12 12.60 2.56
CA ARG A 139 1.33 12.45 2.41
C ARG A 139 1.96 13.59 1.63
N VAL A 140 1.33 14.00 0.53
CA VAL A 140 1.77 15.15 -0.28
C VAL A 140 1.73 16.42 0.55
N PHE A 141 0.63 16.68 1.25
CA PHE A 141 0.44 17.83 2.13
C PHE A 141 1.55 17.92 3.20
N PHE A 142 1.80 16.83 3.94
CA PHE A 142 2.86 16.83 4.96
C PHE A 142 4.26 16.96 4.40
N ASN A 143 4.51 16.47 3.19
CA ASN A 143 5.81 16.62 2.54
C ASN A 143 6.10 18.06 2.10
N HIS A 144 5.07 18.90 1.91
CA HIS A 144 5.23 20.33 1.67
C HIS A 144 5.33 21.15 2.96
N LEU A 145 4.70 20.68 4.04
CA LEU A 145 4.63 21.41 5.31
C LEU A 145 5.85 21.17 6.23
N LEU A 146 6.48 19.99 6.17
CA LEU A 146 7.56 19.54 7.07
C LEU A 146 8.87 19.29 6.32
#